data_AF-A0A6A4QKK0-F1
#
_entry.id   AF-A0A6A4QKK0-F1
#
_cell.length_a   1.000
_cell.length_b   1.000
_cell.length_c   1.000
_cell.angle_alpha   90.00
_cell.angle_beta   90.00
_cell.angle_gamma   90.00
#
_symmetry.space_group_name_H-M   'P 1'
#
loop_
_entity.id
_entity.type
_entity.pdbx_description
1 polymer ?
#
loop_
_entity_poly.entity_id
_entity_poly.type
_entity_poly.pdbx_seq_one_letter_code
_entity_poly.pdbx_strand_id
1 'polypeptide(L)'
;MHRLSRRCSSLLRHAAPLCRPLSSSHFALVADNNDTNSRCYSVLTSEKSINKLGLRRDLFLGKRYESTAAASNSPPTERYEYQAEVSRLMDLIVNSLYSNKEVFLRELISNASDALDKLRFLSVTEPELMKETLDFDIRIQADKDNGIITITDTGIGMTRQELVDCLGTIAQSGTAKFLKALKDSKDAGGDNNLIGQFGVGFYSAFLVADRVVVSTKSPKSDKQYVWDGEANDSSYTISEETDPEKLIPRGTRLTLHLKRDAKDFAHPERIQKLVKNYSQFVSFPIYTWQEKGYTKEVEVDEDPAEAKTDNQDEKTEKKKKTKTVVERYWDWELTNETQPIWLRNPKEVTKEDYNEFYKNTFNEYLEPLASHFTTEGEVEFRSVLYVPAVAPSGKDDIINPKTKNIRLHVKRVFISDDFDGELV
;
A
#
# COMPACT_ATOMS: atom_id res chain seq x y z
N MET A 1 -57.80 37.88 38.66
CA MET A 1 -57.45 39.22 39.19
C MET A 1 -56.65 40.01 38.14
N HIS A 2 -56.31 41.27 38.43
CA HIS A 2 -55.70 42.29 37.55
C HIS A 2 -54.51 41.81 36.66
N ARG A 3 -54.50 42.08 35.34
CA ARG A 3 -54.01 43.26 34.56
C ARG A 3 -52.49 43.18 34.22
N LEU A 4 -52.02 43.38 32.97
CA LEU A 4 -52.06 44.58 32.06
C LEU A 4 -51.21 45.76 32.60
N SER A 5 -50.39 46.52 31.83
CA SER A 5 -50.10 46.56 30.37
C SER A 5 -48.94 47.55 30.04
N ARG A 6 -48.67 47.77 28.73
CA ARG A 6 -47.91 48.85 28.02
C ARG A 6 -46.40 48.63 27.83
N ARG A 7 -45.81 48.81 26.62
CA ARG A 7 -45.89 49.86 25.54
C ARG A 7 -45.09 51.13 25.89
N CYS A 8 -44.46 51.86 24.95
CA CYS A 8 -44.40 51.76 23.47
C CYS A 8 -42.90 51.80 23.01
N SER A 9 -42.32 52.46 21.98
CA SER A 9 -42.72 53.35 20.86
C SER A 9 -41.50 53.57 19.91
N SER A 10 -41.58 54.00 18.65
CA SER A 10 -42.60 53.86 17.57
C SER A 10 -42.16 54.59 16.27
N LEU A 11 -42.35 53.96 15.09
CA LEU A 11 -42.49 54.56 13.73
C LEU A 11 -41.29 55.29 13.07
N LEU A 12 -40.94 54.87 11.82
CA LEU A 12 -41.23 55.63 10.58
C LEU A 12 -40.95 54.78 9.30
N ARG A 13 -41.09 55.35 8.09
CA ARG A 13 -41.29 54.60 6.82
C ARG A 13 -40.43 55.10 5.62
N HIS A 14 -40.43 54.25 4.57
CA HIS A 14 -40.35 54.56 3.12
C HIS A 14 -38.99 54.67 2.41
N ALA A 15 -39.08 54.61 1.06
CA ALA A 15 -38.08 54.81 0.01
C ALA A 15 -37.09 53.68 -0.35
N ALA A 16 -37.50 52.85 -1.32
CA ALA A 16 -36.64 52.43 -2.44
C ALA A 16 -36.60 53.59 -3.50
N PRO A 17 -35.83 53.57 -4.64
CA PRO A 17 -35.34 52.38 -5.35
C PRO A 17 -33.98 52.51 -6.12
N LEU A 18 -33.67 51.46 -6.91
CA LEU A 18 -32.93 51.45 -8.19
C LEU A 18 -31.53 52.10 -8.31
N CYS A 19 -30.54 51.27 -8.65
CA CYS A 19 -29.90 51.37 -9.97
C CYS A 19 -29.21 50.08 -10.45
N ARG A 20 -29.33 49.80 -11.75
CA ARG A 20 -28.58 48.85 -12.61
C ARG A 20 -28.10 49.67 -13.84
N PRO A 21 -27.56 49.10 -14.92
CA PRO A 21 -26.26 48.44 -15.07
C PRO A 21 -25.44 49.05 -16.24
N LEU A 22 -24.26 48.52 -16.55
CA LEU A 22 -23.71 48.49 -17.92
C LEU A 22 -23.09 47.08 -18.14
N SER A 23 -23.63 46.29 -19.08
CA SER A 23 -23.21 46.19 -20.49
C SER A 23 -21.82 45.53 -20.61
N SER A 24 -21.67 44.32 -21.16
CA SER A 24 -21.95 43.89 -22.55
C SER A 24 -21.12 44.67 -23.59
N SER A 25 -20.52 44.03 -24.61
CA SER A 25 -21.13 43.02 -25.47
C SER A 25 -20.18 41.88 -25.95
N HIS A 26 -20.75 40.91 -26.66
CA HIS A 26 -20.02 39.86 -27.40
C HIS A 26 -19.18 40.43 -28.54
N PHE A 27 -18.15 39.69 -28.96
CA PHE A 27 -17.96 39.36 -30.38
C PHE A 27 -17.55 37.90 -30.54
N ALA A 28 -18.02 37.26 -31.60
CA ALA A 28 -17.56 35.95 -32.07
C ALA A 28 -17.01 36.10 -33.49
N LEU A 29 -16.04 35.27 -33.87
CA LEU A 29 -15.61 35.13 -35.26
C LEU A 29 -15.19 33.68 -35.53
N VAL A 30 -15.26 33.29 -36.79
CA VAL A 30 -15.10 31.91 -37.29
C VAL A 30 -13.67 31.71 -37.81
N ALA A 31 -13.23 30.45 -37.89
CA ALA A 31 -11.89 30.05 -38.30
C ALA A 31 -11.58 30.30 -39.79
N ASP A 32 -10.29 30.40 -40.10
CA ASP A 32 -9.66 29.56 -41.14
C ASP A 32 -8.17 29.31 -40.80
N ASN A 33 -7.50 28.46 -41.58
CA ASN A 33 -6.12 28.00 -41.47
C ASN A 33 -5.10 29.16 -41.72
N ASN A 34 -3.85 29.13 -41.26
CA ASN A 34 -2.85 28.10 -41.53
C ASN A 34 -1.53 28.25 -40.72
N ASP A 35 -0.80 27.14 -40.59
CA ASP A 35 0.66 26.96 -40.41
C ASP A 35 1.52 27.54 -39.23
N THR A 36 2.51 26.72 -38.85
CA THR A 36 3.80 27.04 -38.18
C THR A 36 3.83 27.61 -36.74
N ASN A 37 3.76 26.69 -35.77
CA ASN A 37 4.77 26.46 -34.71
C ASN A 37 5.58 27.69 -34.18
N SER A 38 5.13 28.30 -33.08
CA SER A 38 5.91 29.28 -32.30
C SER A 38 5.95 28.92 -30.80
N ARG A 39 7.17 28.68 -30.28
CA ARG A 39 7.41 28.44 -28.84
C ARG A 39 7.70 29.74 -28.12
N CYS A 40 6.80 30.17 -27.24
CA CYS A 40 7.07 31.26 -26.29
C CYS A 40 8.03 30.79 -25.18
N TYR A 41 9.12 31.51 -24.97
CA TYR A 41 9.97 31.38 -23.78
C TYR A 41 9.67 32.52 -22.80
N SER A 42 9.31 32.18 -21.56
CA SER A 42 9.14 33.14 -20.47
C SER A 42 10.48 33.37 -19.76
N VAL A 43 10.94 34.63 -19.73
CA VAL A 43 12.12 35.04 -18.96
C VAL A 43 11.65 35.69 -17.66
N LEU A 44 11.90 35.03 -16.52
CA LEU A 44 11.62 35.57 -15.20
C LEU A 44 12.76 36.51 -14.75
N THR A 45 12.57 37.82 -14.90
CA THR A 45 13.50 38.82 -14.37
C THR A 45 13.27 39.06 -12.88
N SER A 46 14.21 38.62 -12.04
CA SER A 46 14.20 38.91 -10.60
C SER A 46 14.68 40.33 -10.32
N GLU A 47 13.76 41.24 -9.95
CA GLU A 47 14.12 42.60 -9.53
C GLU A 47 14.65 42.62 -8.08
N LYS A 48 15.88 43.09 -7.88
CA LYS A 48 16.30 43.67 -6.59
C LYS A 48 17.04 44.99 -6.79
N SER A 49 16.35 46.05 -6.34
CA SER A 49 16.75 47.45 -6.31
C SER A 49 18.17 47.71 -5.77
N ILE A 50 18.94 48.55 -6.49
CA ILE A 50 19.91 49.48 -5.88
C ILE A 50 19.77 50.87 -6.52
N ASN A 51 19.44 51.84 -5.67
CA ASN A 51 19.59 53.31 -5.72
C ASN A 51 19.80 54.05 -7.07
N LYS A 52 18.93 55.05 -7.25
CA LYS A 52 18.91 56.06 -8.31
C LYS A 52 19.53 57.38 -7.82
N LEU A 53 20.65 57.80 -8.41
CA LEU A 53 21.09 59.20 -8.52
C LEU A 53 22.06 59.30 -9.70
N GLY A 54 21.99 60.38 -10.47
CA GLY A 54 22.54 60.39 -11.84
C GLY A 54 23.46 61.56 -12.15
N LEU A 55 24.08 61.49 -13.32
CA LEU A 55 24.65 62.63 -14.04
C LEU A 55 24.27 62.54 -15.52
N ARG A 56 24.37 63.66 -16.24
CA ARG A 56 24.03 63.72 -17.68
C ARG A 56 25.14 63.17 -18.56
N ARG A 57 24.75 62.82 -19.78
CA ARG A 57 25.57 62.52 -20.97
C ARG A 57 26.87 63.32 -21.02
N ASP A 58 27.93 62.66 -21.49
CA ASP A 58 28.72 63.21 -22.60
C ASP A 58 29.19 62.10 -23.54
N LEU A 59 29.51 62.44 -24.79
CA LEU A 59 29.93 61.47 -25.81
C LEU A 59 31.45 61.28 -25.80
N PHE A 60 31.91 60.04 -25.69
CA PHE A 60 33.26 59.64 -26.07
C PHE A 60 33.23 58.60 -27.18
N LEU A 61 33.88 58.90 -28.31
CA LEU A 61 34.09 57.99 -29.44
C LEU A 61 35.15 56.94 -29.07
N GLY A 62 34.75 55.94 -28.27
CA GLY A 62 35.52 54.71 -28.12
C GLY A 62 35.34 53.84 -29.37
N LYS A 63 36.42 53.64 -30.15
CA LYS A 63 36.45 52.59 -31.17
C LYS A 63 36.22 51.24 -30.49
N ARG A 64 35.01 50.69 -30.62
CA ARG A 64 34.81 49.26 -30.36
C ARG A 64 35.57 48.50 -31.44
N TYR A 65 36.59 47.77 -31.04
CA TYR A 65 36.95 46.58 -31.79
C TYR A 65 35.74 45.65 -31.70
N GLU A 66 35.15 45.31 -32.85
CA GLU A 66 34.31 44.13 -32.91
C GLU A 66 35.24 42.94 -32.68
N SER A 67 35.31 42.47 -31.43
CA SER A 67 35.87 41.17 -31.12
C SER A 67 35.00 40.15 -31.84
N THR A 68 35.42 39.77 -33.04
CA THR A 68 34.78 38.71 -33.83
C THR A 68 34.69 37.49 -32.94
N ALA A 69 33.49 37.20 -32.44
CA ALA A 69 33.28 36.03 -31.59
C ALA A 69 33.65 34.82 -32.44
N ALA A 70 34.79 34.20 -32.12
CA ALA A 70 35.26 33.03 -32.84
C ALA A 70 34.20 31.96 -32.66
N ALA A 71 33.40 31.72 -33.72
CA ALA A 71 32.35 30.73 -33.71
C ALA A 71 32.99 29.40 -33.34
N SER A 72 32.66 28.89 -32.16
CA SER A 72 33.19 27.64 -31.67
C SER A 72 32.59 26.52 -32.52
N ASN A 73 33.31 26.15 -33.58
CA ASN A 73 33.04 24.98 -34.41
C ASN A 73 33.35 23.70 -33.62
N SER A 74 32.68 23.52 -32.48
CA SER A 74 32.39 22.20 -31.95
C SER A 74 31.60 21.44 -33.02
N PRO A 75 31.94 20.17 -33.31
CA PRO A 75 31.10 19.34 -34.18
C PRO A 75 29.67 19.27 -33.61
N PRO A 76 28.64 19.05 -34.46
CA PRO A 76 27.26 19.03 -34.01
C PRO A 76 27.04 17.95 -32.94
N THR A 77 26.66 18.39 -31.74
CA THR A 77 26.42 17.50 -30.60
C THR A 77 25.08 16.80 -30.75
N GLU A 78 25.09 15.57 -31.25
CA GLU A 78 23.93 14.69 -31.24
C GLU A 78 23.64 14.21 -29.80
N ARG A 79 22.37 14.26 -29.40
CA ARG A 79 21.92 13.85 -28.06
C ARG A 79 20.93 12.70 -28.19
N TYR A 80 21.34 11.55 -27.65
CA TYR A 80 20.50 10.37 -27.51
C TYR A 80 19.98 10.25 -26.08
N GLU A 81 18.84 9.59 -25.91
CA GLU A 81 18.33 9.17 -24.61
C GLU A 81 18.72 7.71 -24.35
N TYR A 82 18.92 7.35 -23.08
CA TYR A 82 19.27 5.98 -22.70
C TYR A 82 18.09 5.04 -22.95
N GLN A 83 18.31 4.01 -23.77
CA GLN A 83 17.36 2.92 -24.00
C GLN A 83 17.70 1.74 -23.09
N ALA A 84 16.67 1.05 -22.58
CA ALA A 84 16.81 -0.13 -21.73
C ALA A 84 16.05 -1.31 -22.35
N GLU A 85 16.65 -2.50 -22.32
CA GLU A 85 16.02 -3.73 -22.84
C GLU A 85 15.11 -4.32 -21.75
N VAL A 86 13.79 -4.34 -22.02
CA VAL A 86 12.75 -4.69 -21.03
C VAL A 86 12.94 -6.11 -20.48
N SER A 87 13.24 -7.07 -21.36
CA SER A 87 13.59 -8.46 -21.02
C SER A 87 14.71 -8.54 -19.97
N ARG A 88 15.86 -7.93 -20.24
CA ARG A 88 17.01 -7.96 -19.33
C ARG A 88 16.76 -7.21 -18.03
N LEU A 89 15.91 -6.19 -18.04
CA LEU A 89 15.51 -5.50 -16.82
C LEU A 89 14.60 -6.39 -15.95
N MET A 90 13.68 -7.14 -16.56
CA MET A 90 12.89 -8.17 -15.87
C MET A 90 13.78 -9.28 -15.32
N ASP A 91 14.72 -9.81 -16.11
CA ASP A 91 15.70 -10.82 -15.67
C ASP A 91 16.52 -10.33 -14.47
N LEU A 92 16.95 -9.06 -14.47
CA LEU A 92 17.72 -8.47 -13.38
C LEU A 92 16.85 -8.26 -12.12
N ILE A 93 15.60 -7.82 -12.28
CA ILE A 93 14.64 -7.70 -11.16
C ILE A 93 14.37 -9.09 -10.54
N VAL A 94 14.12 -10.11 -11.36
CA VAL A 94 13.75 -11.46 -10.91
C VAL A 94 14.96 -12.25 -10.38
N ASN A 95 16.15 -12.13 -10.98
CA ASN A 95 17.30 -12.98 -10.65
C ASN A 95 18.42 -12.25 -9.88
N SER A 96 18.36 -10.93 -9.67
CA SER A 96 19.47 -10.18 -9.05
C SER A 96 19.07 -9.16 -7.97
N LEU A 97 17.84 -8.66 -7.92
CA LEU A 97 17.41 -7.72 -6.85
C LEU A 97 16.94 -8.40 -5.56
N TYR A 98 16.47 -9.65 -5.62
CA TYR A 98 15.84 -10.34 -4.49
C TYR A 98 16.56 -11.64 -4.14
N SER A 99 17.38 -11.61 -3.07
CA SER A 99 18.09 -12.79 -2.54
C SER A 99 17.17 -13.84 -1.91
N ASN A 100 15.93 -13.48 -1.56
CA ASN A 100 14.91 -14.37 -1.01
C ASN A 100 13.60 -14.22 -1.79
N LYS A 101 13.08 -15.33 -2.33
CA LYS A 101 11.81 -15.38 -3.06
C LYS A 101 10.62 -14.91 -2.22
N GLU A 102 10.64 -15.13 -0.89
CA GLU A 102 9.56 -14.79 0.05
C GLU A 102 9.12 -13.32 0.00
N VAL A 103 10.03 -12.43 -0.42
CA VAL A 103 9.79 -10.98 -0.54
C VAL A 103 8.62 -10.64 -1.46
N PHE A 104 8.27 -11.51 -2.43
CA PHE A 104 7.12 -11.28 -3.32
C PHE A 104 5.84 -10.91 -2.55
N LEU A 105 5.53 -11.60 -1.44
CA LEU A 105 4.29 -11.37 -0.71
C LEU A 105 4.32 -10.02 0.02
N ARG A 106 5.49 -9.60 0.51
CA ARG A 106 5.71 -8.28 1.11
C ARG A 106 5.42 -7.16 0.13
N GLU A 107 5.99 -7.23 -1.08
CA GLU A 107 5.82 -6.19 -2.10
C GLU A 107 4.35 -6.10 -2.54
N LEU A 108 3.69 -7.24 -2.75
CA LEU A 108 2.29 -7.29 -3.20
C LEU A 108 1.30 -6.81 -2.12
N ILE A 109 1.50 -7.18 -0.85
CA ILE A 109 0.71 -6.62 0.26
C ILE A 109 0.98 -5.12 0.44
N SER A 110 2.21 -4.66 0.23
CA SER A 110 2.54 -3.23 0.27
C SER A 110 1.82 -2.44 -0.83
N ASN A 111 1.75 -2.99 -2.05
CA ASN A 111 0.99 -2.40 -3.17
C ASN A 111 -0.52 -2.35 -2.89
N ALA A 112 -1.08 -3.39 -2.26
CA ALA A 112 -2.48 -3.42 -1.82
C ALA A 112 -2.76 -2.39 -0.70
N SER A 113 -1.88 -2.27 0.29
CA SER A 113 -1.96 -1.24 1.33
C SER A 113 -1.87 0.17 0.71
N ASP A 114 -0.99 0.39 -0.27
CA ASP A 114 -0.91 1.64 -1.04
C ASP A 114 -2.22 1.95 -1.79
N ALA A 115 -2.92 0.93 -2.32
CA ALA A 115 -4.19 1.10 -3.03
C ALA A 115 -5.36 1.45 -2.09
N LEU A 116 -5.38 0.86 -0.89
CA LEU A 116 -6.32 1.17 0.19
C LEU A 116 -6.06 2.59 0.76
N ASP A 117 -4.81 2.97 0.97
CA ASP A 117 -4.44 4.31 1.45
C ASP A 117 -4.78 5.42 0.43
N LYS A 118 -4.56 5.18 -0.87
CA LYS A 118 -5.00 6.11 -1.94
C LYS A 118 -6.51 6.31 -1.93
N LEU A 119 -7.29 5.23 -1.84
CA LEU A 119 -8.75 5.32 -1.76
C LEU A 119 -9.18 6.09 -0.51
N ARG A 120 -8.58 5.78 0.65
CA ARG A 120 -8.88 6.45 1.91
C ARG A 120 -8.60 7.95 1.82
N PHE A 121 -7.45 8.37 1.27
CA PHE A 121 -7.15 9.78 1.06
C PHE A 121 -8.15 10.43 0.10
N LEU A 122 -8.35 9.84 -1.09
CA LEU A 122 -9.25 10.40 -2.10
C LEU A 122 -10.70 10.47 -1.61
N SER A 123 -11.14 9.59 -0.72
CA SER A 123 -12.50 9.65 -0.15
C SER A 123 -12.81 10.92 0.65
N VAL A 124 -11.78 11.65 1.12
CA VAL A 124 -11.93 12.92 1.82
C VAL A 124 -12.31 14.06 0.86
N THR A 125 -11.78 14.03 -0.37
CA THR A 125 -12.02 15.05 -1.42
C THR A 125 -13.07 14.63 -2.44
N GLU A 126 -13.20 13.33 -2.69
CA GLU A 126 -14.12 12.67 -3.64
C GLU A 126 -14.95 11.59 -2.90
N PRO A 127 -15.92 11.94 -2.01
CA PRO A 127 -16.72 10.94 -1.28
C PRO A 127 -17.49 9.98 -2.19
N GLU A 128 -17.74 10.37 -3.45
CA GLU A 128 -18.36 9.54 -4.47
C GLU A 128 -17.58 8.27 -4.83
N LEU A 129 -16.29 8.14 -4.47
CA LEU A 129 -15.53 6.91 -4.65
C LEU A 129 -15.91 5.82 -3.62
N MET A 130 -16.61 6.20 -2.55
CA MET A 130 -17.09 5.31 -1.48
C MET A 130 -18.58 4.94 -1.63
N LYS A 131 -19.15 5.05 -2.84
CA LYS A 131 -20.53 4.60 -3.15
C LYS A 131 -20.79 3.13 -2.81
N GLU A 132 -19.74 2.30 -2.87
CA GLU A 132 -19.78 0.91 -2.46
C GLU A 132 -19.29 0.77 -1.01
N THR A 133 -20.20 0.36 -0.12
CA THR A 133 -19.92 0.06 1.30
C THR A 133 -19.15 -1.27 1.42
N LEU A 134 -17.88 -1.22 1.05
CA LEU A 134 -16.90 -2.29 1.19
C LEU A 134 -15.86 -1.85 2.22
N ASP A 135 -15.65 -2.70 3.22
CA ASP A 135 -14.58 -2.54 4.21
C ASP A 135 -13.21 -2.47 3.52
N PHE A 136 -12.26 -1.79 4.17
CA PHE A 136 -10.88 -1.69 3.69
C PHE A 136 -10.09 -2.91 4.16
N ASP A 137 -9.94 -3.92 3.30
CA ASP A 137 -9.23 -5.16 3.64
C ASP A 137 -8.43 -5.74 2.47
N ILE A 138 -7.54 -6.68 2.84
CA ILE A 138 -6.72 -7.49 1.93
C ILE A 138 -7.03 -8.96 2.25
N ARG A 139 -7.34 -9.76 1.25
CA ARG A 139 -7.69 -11.19 1.40
C ARG A 139 -6.77 -12.06 0.57
N ILE A 140 -6.14 -13.05 1.20
CA ILE A 140 -5.17 -13.94 0.55
C ILE A 140 -5.65 -15.39 0.64
N GLN A 141 -6.00 -15.96 -0.50
CA GLN A 141 -6.36 -17.36 -0.66
C GLN A 141 -5.21 -18.11 -1.33
N ALA A 142 -4.93 -19.34 -0.87
CA ALA A 142 -3.94 -20.21 -1.48
C ALA A 142 -4.57 -21.56 -1.82
N ASP A 143 -4.45 -21.95 -3.09
CA ASP A 143 -4.86 -23.24 -3.61
C ASP A 143 -3.61 -24.08 -3.86
N LYS A 144 -3.35 -25.00 -2.93
CA LYS A 144 -2.18 -25.88 -2.94
C LYS A 144 -2.18 -26.84 -4.15
N ASP A 145 -3.35 -27.33 -4.54
CA ASP A 145 -3.46 -28.44 -5.49
C ASP A 145 -3.26 -27.92 -6.92
N ASN A 146 -3.94 -26.82 -7.27
CA ASN A 146 -3.68 -26.11 -8.53
C ASN A 146 -2.34 -25.37 -8.49
N GLY A 147 -1.87 -24.94 -7.31
CA GLY A 147 -0.67 -24.13 -7.16
C GLY A 147 -0.91 -22.67 -7.53
N ILE A 148 -1.95 -22.08 -6.94
CA ILE A 148 -2.40 -20.70 -7.20
C ILE A 148 -2.42 -19.92 -5.90
N ILE A 149 -1.99 -18.66 -5.92
CA ILE A 149 -2.23 -17.69 -4.85
C ILE A 149 -3.08 -16.55 -5.41
N THR A 150 -4.16 -16.23 -4.73
CA THR A 150 -5.06 -15.12 -5.08
C THR A 150 -5.02 -14.08 -3.96
N ILE A 151 -4.54 -12.88 -4.27
CA ILE A 151 -4.53 -11.71 -3.38
C ILE A 151 -5.61 -10.75 -3.89
N THR A 152 -6.59 -10.39 -3.05
CA THR A 152 -7.62 -9.40 -3.38
C THR A 152 -7.52 -8.22 -2.42
N ASP A 153 -7.45 -7.00 -2.94
CA ASP A 153 -7.58 -5.75 -2.16
C ASP A 153 -8.86 -5.02 -2.53
N THR A 154 -9.49 -4.34 -1.57
CA THR A 154 -10.68 -3.50 -1.79
C THR A 154 -10.34 -2.02 -2.05
N GLY A 155 -9.13 -1.72 -2.50
CA GLY A 155 -8.59 -0.36 -2.69
C GLY A 155 -9.13 0.37 -3.91
N ILE A 156 -8.37 1.36 -4.41
CA ILE A 156 -8.79 2.24 -5.52
C ILE A 156 -8.88 1.53 -6.89
N GLY A 157 -8.31 0.33 -7.03
CA GLY A 157 -8.19 -0.37 -8.32
C GLY A 157 -7.38 0.43 -9.35
N MET A 158 -7.45 0.04 -10.62
CA MET A 158 -6.78 0.74 -11.72
C MET A 158 -7.71 0.87 -12.93
N THR A 159 -7.58 1.98 -13.67
CA THR A 159 -8.20 2.12 -15.00
C THR A 159 -7.37 1.42 -16.07
N ARG A 160 -7.96 1.19 -17.27
CA ARG A 160 -7.24 0.63 -18.43
C ARG A 160 -5.95 1.40 -18.77
N GLN A 161 -5.95 2.73 -18.62
CA GLN A 161 -4.76 3.52 -18.87
C GLN A 161 -3.72 3.28 -17.78
N GLU A 162 -4.09 3.30 -16.49
CA GLU A 162 -3.18 3.06 -15.37
C GLU A 162 -2.52 1.68 -15.40
N LEU A 163 -3.20 0.64 -15.92
CA LEU A 163 -2.60 -0.67 -16.19
C LEU A 163 -1.41 -0.55 -17.16
N VAL A 164 -1.58 0.14 -18.30
CA VAL A 164 -0.48 0.42 -19.25
C VAL A 164 0.59 1.30 -18.61
N ASP A 165 0.18 2.37 -17.93
CA ASP A 165 1.00 3.43 -17.32
C ASP A 165 1.80 3.02 -16.07
N CYS A 166 1.57 1.81 -15.52
CA CYS A 166 2.18 1.35 -14.27
C CYS A 166 2.57 -0.14 -14.25
N LEU A 167 1.79 -1.03 -14.89
CA LEU A 167 2.13 -2.46 -15.04
C LEU A 167 2.71 -2.78 -16.43
N GLY A 168 2.54 -1.88 -17.40
CA GLY A 168 3.17 -1.96 -18.72
C GLY A 168 4.51 -1.24 -18.83
N THR A 169 4.85 -0.38 -17.87
CA THR A 169 6.10 0.41 -17.86
C THR A 169 6.88 0.13 -16.58
N ILE A 170 8.03 -0.53 -16.70
CA ILE A 170 8.92 -0.82 -15.56
C ILE A 170 9.44 0.50 -14.95
N ALA A 171 9.57 0.54 -13.63
CA ALA A 171 9.99 1.68 -12.83
C ALA A 171 9.02 2.89 -12.84
N GLN A 172 7.78 2.72 -13.32
CA GLN A 172 6.75 3.76 -13.28
C GLN A 172 5.70 3.51 -12.19
N SER A 173 5.87 4.14 -11.02
CA SER A 173 4.92 3.99 -9.90
C SER A 173 3.75 4.97 -9.94
N GLY A 174 2.52 4.42 -9.92
CA GLY A 174 1.30 5.18 -9.64
C GLY A 174 1.29 5.80 -8.22
N THR A 175 1.96 5.19 -7.24
CA THR A 175 2.17 5.77 -5.91
C THR A 175 3.04 7.02 -5.98
N ALA A 176 4.13 6.99 -6.76
CA ALA A 176 4.99 8.16 -6.95
C ALA A 176 4.27 9.30 -7.70
N LYS A 177 3.47 8.97 -8.75
CA LYS A 177 2.59 9.93 -9.44
C LYS A 177 1.65 10.63 -8.44
N PHE A 178 0.98 9.86 -7.58
CA PHE A 178 0.05 10.36 -6.56
C PHE A 178 0.74 11.22 -5.49
N LEU A 179 1.83 10.74 -4.89
CA LEU A 179 2.61 11.48 -3.88
C LEU A 179 3.14 12.82 -4.41
N LYS A 180 3.46 12.91 -5.71
CA LYS A 180 3.81 14.19 -6.34
C LYS A 180 2.61 15.13 -6.39
N ALA A 181 1.46 14.66 -6.86
CA ALA A 181 0.24 15.47 -6.93
C ALA A 181 -0.18 16.04 -5.56
N LEU A 182 -0.05 15.27 -4.48
CA LEU A 182 -0.33 15.74 -3.12
C LEU A 182 0.63 16.84 -2.64
N LYS A 183 1.92 16.76 -3.01
CA LYS A 183 2.91 17.81 -2.71
C LYS A 183 2.61 19.08 -3.50
N ASP A 184 2.19 18.94 -4.76
CA ASP A 184 1.88 20.04 -5.65
C ASP A 184 0.56 20.76 -5.28
N SER A 185 -0.42 20.07 -4.68
CA SER A 185 -1.73 20.66 -4.30
C SER A 185 -1.72 21.51 -3.02
N LYS A 186 -0.70 21.36 -2.18
CA LYS A 186 -0.58 21.93 -0.81
C LYS A 186 -1.50 21.32 0.26
N ASP A 187 -2.31 20.32 -0.05
CA ASP A 187 -3.11 19.57 0.94
C ASP A 187 -2.26 18.56 1.74
N ALA A 188 -0.93 18.70 1.71
CA ALA A 188 0.08 17.82 2.28
C ALA A 188 0.18 17.85 3.82
N GLY A 189 -0.94 18.06 4.52
CA GLY A 189 -1.02 18.14 5.99
C GLY A 189 -1.07 16.78 6.70
N GLY A 190 -0.44 15.73 6.15
CA GLY A 190 -0.60 14.37 6.63
C GLY A 190 0.62 13.46 6.45
N ASP A 191 0.76 12.54 7.40
CA ASP A 191 1.76 11.46 7.41
C ASP A 191 1.53 10.49 6.23
N ASN A 192 2.23 10.73 5.12
CA ASN A 192 2.17 9.81 3.98
C ASN A 192 2.80 8.47 4.36
N ASN A 193 1.97 7.44 4.48
CA ASN A 193 2.40 6.07 4.80
C ASN A 193 2.74 5.22 3.56
N LEU A 194 2.55 5.79 2.37
CA LEU A 194 2.72 5.13 1.07
C LEU A 194 4.16 4.71 0.79
N ILE A 195 4.34 3.47 0.33
CA ILE A 195 5.63 2.76 0.29
C ILE A 195 6.13 2.52 -1.15
N GLY A 196 5.24 2.17 -2.09
CA GLY A 196 5.57 1.59 -3.40
C GLY A 196 6.14 2.55 -4.45
N GLN A 197 7.13 3.38 -4.09
CA GLN A 197 7.59 4.50 -4.92
C GLN A 197 8.43 4.09 -6.15
N PHE A 198 9.09 2.94 -6.12
CA PHE A 198 10.06 2.53 -7.15
C PHE A 198 9.47 1.97 -8.45
N GLY A 199 8.22 1.49 -8.45
CA GLY A 199 7.58 0.95 -9.66
C GLY A 199 8.16 -0.38 -10.19
N VAL A 200 8.82 -1.16 -9.33
CA VAL A 200 9.36 -2.50 -9.67
C VAL A 200 8.80 -3.64 -8.82
N GLY A 201 8.26 -3.36 -7.63
CA GLY A 201 7.82 -4.38 -6.67
C GLY A 201 6.71 -5.32 -7.15
N PHE A 202 5.89 -4.90 -8.14
CA PHE A 202 4.92 -5.78 -8.80
C PHE A 202 5.58 -7.01 -9.44
N TYR A 203 6.70 -6.82 -10.16
CA TYR A 203 7.39 -7.87 -10.90
C TYR A 203 8.06 -8.91 -9.99
N SER A 204 8.17 -8.65 -8.68
CA SER A 204 8.55 -9.67 -7.69
C SER A 204 7.59 -10.86 -7.67
N ALA A 205 6.35 -10.72 -8.16
CA ALA A 205 5.44 -11.84 -8.41
C ALA A 205 6.09 -12.96 -9.26
N PHE A 206 6.90 -12.59 -10.26
CA PHE A 206 7.57 -13.53 -11.15
C PHE A 206 8.77 -14.26 -10.50
N LEU A 207 9.14 -13.95 -9.24
CA LEU A 207 10.04 -14.79 -8.42
C LEU A 207 9.44 -16.19 -8.17
N VAL A 208 8.10 -16.26 -8.07
CA VAL A 208 7.35 -17.47 -7.70
C VAL A 208 6.29 -17.87 -8.73
N ALA A 209 5.84 -16.96 -9.60
CA ALA A 209 4.84 -17.22 -10.64
C ALA A 209 5.46 -17.36 -12.04
N ASP A 210 4.88 -18.26 -12.86
CA ASP A 210 5.13 -18.33 -14.30
C ASP A 210 4.19 -17.38 -15.07
N ARG A 211 2.95 -17.20 -14.57
CA ARG A 211 1.94 -16.30 -15.13
C ARG A 211 1.22 -15.52 -14.04
N VAL A 212 0.92 -14.26 -14.31
CA VAL A 212 0.27 -13.32 -13.39
C VAL A 212 -0.93 -12.69 -14.09
N VAL A 213 -2.09 -12.78 -13.44
CA VAL A 213 -3.35 -12.20 -13.94
C VAL A 213 -3.83 -11.14 -12.94
N VAL A 214 -4.17 -9.95 -13.41
CA VAL A 214 -4.61 -8.81 -12.60
C VAL A 214 -5.99 -8.36 -13.06
N SER A 215 -7.04 -8.82 -12.38
CA SER A 215 -8.41 -8.34 -12.59
C SER A 215 -8.66 -7.12 -11.70
N THR A 216 -9.03 -5.98 -12.26
CA THR A 216 -9.15 -4.72 -11.50
C THR A 216 -10.37 -3.90 -11.89
N LYS A 217 -11.03 -3.31 -10.88
CA LYS A 217 -12.21 -2.46 -11.02
C LYS A 217 -12.01 -1.18 -10.20
N SER A 218 -11.70 -0.09 -10.89
CA SER A 218 -11.67 1.24 -10.28
C SER A 218 -13.08 1.83 -10.18
N PRO A 219 -13.41 2.62 -9.14
CA PRO A 219 -14.61 3.46 -9.14
C PRO A 219 -14.52 4.62 -10.14
N LYS A 220 -13.34 4.87 -10.74
CA LYS A 220 -13.12 5.85 -11.82
C LYS A 220 -13.31 5.25 -13.23
N SER A 221 -13.87 4.03 -13.35
CA SER A 221 -14.28 3.43 -14.62
C SER A 221 -15.51 2.53 -14.44
N ASP A 222 -16.42 2.55 -15.42
CA ASP A 222 -17.61 1.70 -15.43
C ASP A 222 -17.27 0.21 -15.66
N LYS A 223 -16.14 -0.06 -16.32
CA LYS A 223 -15.70 -1.39 -16.77
C LYS A 223 -14.63 -1.98 -15.84
N GLN A 224 -14.65 -3.31 -15.71
CA GLN A 224 -13.52 -4.07 -15.16
C GLN A 224 -12.56 -4.45 -16.29
N TYR A 225 -11.26 -4.47 -16.00
CA TYR A 225 -10.22 -4.90 -16.93
C TYR A 225 -9.40 -6.04 -16.34
N VAL A 226 -8.86 -6.89 -17.21
CA VAL A 226 -7.92 -7.95 -16.85
C VAL A 226 -6.62 -7.71 -17.60
N TRP A 227 -5.52 -7.54 -16.87
CA TRP A 227 -4.16 -7.62 -17.40
C TRP A 227 -3.64 -9.05 -17.22
N ASP A 228 -2.91 -9.56 -18.19
CA ASP A 228 -2.41 -10.94 -18.21
C ASP A 228 -1.02 -10.99 -18.85
N GLY A 229 -0.04 -11.58 -18.15
CA GLY A 229 1.35 -11.62 -18.59
C GLY A 229 2.15 -12.78 -17.97
N GLU A 230 3.13 -13.28 -18.73
CA GLU A 230 3.96 -14.44 -18.37
C GLU A 230 5.43 -14.03 -18.16
N ALA A 231 6.13 -14.74 -17.25
CA ALA A 231 7.48 -14.40 -16.80
C ALA A 231 8.54 -14.36 -17.92
N ASN A 232 8.28 -15.06 -19.03
CA ASN A 232 9.21 -15.23 -20.15
C ASN A 232 8.72 -14.54 -21.44
N ASP A 233 7.60 -13.81 -21.39
CA ASP A 233 7.10 -13.03 -22.54
C ASP A 233 7.60 -11.57 -22.44
N SER A 234 7.90 -10.98 -23.61
CA SER A 234 8.18 -9.56 -23.77
C SER A 234 6.92 -8.68 -23.78
N SER A 235 5.74 -9.31 -23.78
CA SER A 235 4.43 -8.70 -23.97
C SER A 235 3.42 -9.14 -22.90
N TYR A 236 2.34 -8.38 -22.80
CA TYR A 236 1.20 -8.65 -21.93
C TYR A 236 -0.08 -8.29 -22.69
N THR A 237 -1.22 -8.80 -22.25
CA THR A 237 -2.53 -8.43 -22.81
C THR A 237 -3.37 -7.65 -21.80
N ILE A 238 -4.30 -6.82 -22.29
CA ILE A 238 -5.35 -6.21 -21.48
C ILE A 238 -6.69 -6.42 -22.19
N SER A 239 -7.60 -7.14 -21.53
CA SER A 239 -8.99 -7.34 -21.95
C SER A 239 -9.97 -6.61 -21.03
N GLU A 240 -11.19 -6.42 -21.51
CA GLU A 240 -12.33 -6.02 -20.68
C GLU A 240 -12.97 -7.30 -20.09
N GLU A 241 -13.31 -7.29 -18.80
CA GLU A 241 -14.07 -8.40 -18.21
C GLU A 241 -15.56 -8.24 -18.49
N THR A 242 -16.20 -9.34 -18.89
CA THR A 242 -17.62 -9.41 -19.24
C THR A 242 -18.36 -10.55 -18.55
N ASP A 243 -17.63 -11.47 -17.91
CA ASP A 243 -18.20 -12.58 -17.15
C ASP A 243 -18.68 -12.10 -15.76
N PRO A 244 -20.00 -12.16 -15.46
CA PRO A 244 -20.54 -11.72 -14.18
C PRO A 244 -19.95 -12.45 -12.96
N GLU A 245 -19.49 -13.69 -13.10
CA GLU A 245 -18.89 -14.46 -12.00
C GLU A 245 -17.46 -13.99 -11.66
N LYS A 246 -16.80 -13.31 -12.59
CA LYS A 246 -15.45 -12.76 -12.42
C LYS A 246 -15.42 -11.29 -12.01
N LEU A 247 -16.56 -10.59 -12.04
CA LEU A 247 -16.65 -9.20 -11.61
C LEU A 247 -16.34 -9.06 -10.12
N ILE A 248 -15.42 -8.14 -9.80
CA ILE A 248 -15.17 -7.66 -8.44
C ILE A 248 -15.84 -6.29 -8.27
N PRO A 249 -16.40 -5.96 -7.09
CA PRO A 249 -17.02 -4.65 -6.87
C PRO A 249 -16.03 -3.49 -7.07
N ARG A 250 -14.91 -3.53 -6.34
CA ARG A 250 -13.88 -2.49 -6.30
C ARG A 250 -12.51 -3.09 -5.98
N GLY A 251 -11.44 -2.44 -6.42
CA GLY A 251 -10.07 -2.78 -6.07
C GLY A 251 -9.42 -3.70 -7.09
N THR A 252 -8.60 -4.65 -6.64
CA THR A 252 -7.83 -5.54 -7.51
C THR A 252 -7.80 -6.97 -6.97
N ARG A 253 -7.96 -7.95 -7.86
CA ARG A 253 -7.69 -9.37 -7.63
C ARG A 253 -6.49 -9.78 -8.48
N LEU A 254 -5.38 -10.07 -7.81
CA LEU A 254 -4.14 -10.58 -8.36
C LEU A 254 -4.10 -12.10 -8.20
N THR A 255 -3.99 -12.82 -9.31
CA THR A 255 -3.91 -14.29 -9.37
C THR A 255 -2.53 -14.71 -9.86
N LEU A 256 -1.81 -15.48 -9.04
CA LEU A 256 -0.46 -15.95 -9.30
C LEU A 256 -0.48 -17.45 -9.63
N HIS A 257 -0.10 -17.82 -10.86
CA HIS A 257 0.06 -19.23 -11.25
C HIS A 257 1.50 -19.66 -10.96
N LEU A 258 1.70 -20.49 -9.93
CA LEU A 258 3.02 -20.74 -9.36
C LEU A 258 3.89 -21.69 -10.17
N LYS A 259 5.19 -21.35 -10.21
CA LYS A 259 6.28 -22.19 -10.71
C LYS A 259 6.33 -23.52 -9.99
N ARG A 260 6.79 -24.55 -10.69
CA ARG A 260 6.89 -25.93 -10.15
C ARG A 260 7.76 -26.02 -8.89
N ASP A 261 8.81 -25.20 -8.80
CA ASP A 261 9.72 -25.10 -7.65
C ASP A 261 9.24 -24.13 -6.56
N ALA A 262 8.09 -23.47 -6.77
CA ALA A 262 7.48 -22.51 -5.85
C ALA A 262 6.06 -22.90 -5.40
N LYS A 263 5.56 -24.10 -5.76
CA LYS A 263 4.25 -24.59 -5.31
C LYS A 263 4.13 -24.75 -3.80
N ASP A 264 5.27 -24.85 -3.10
CA ASP A 264 5.35 -24.84 -1.64
C ASP A 264 4.80 -23.55 -1.02
N PHE A 265 4.84 -22.42 -1.73
CA PHE A 265 4.20 -21.16 -1.32
C PHE A 265 2.66 -21.20 -1.30
N ALA A 266 2.01 -22.11 -2.03
CA ALA A 266 0.55 -22.25 -2.02
C ALA A 266 -0.01 -23.01 -0.79
N HIS A 267 0.81 -23.23 0.24
CA HIS A 267 0.35 -23.75 1.53
C HIS A 267 -0.26 -22.62 2.41
N PRO A 268 -1.53 -22.72 2.87
CA PRO A 268 -2.19 -21.70 3.70
C PRO A 268 -1.42 -21.30 4.96
N GLU A 269 -0.85 -22.28 5.68
CA GLU A 269 0.00 -22.03 6.85
C GLU A 269 1.23 -21.16 6.51
N ARG A 270 1.83 -21.38 5.34
CA ARG A 270 3.04 -20.66 4.91
C ARG A 270 2.70 -19.23 4.54
N ILE A 271 1.60 -19.01 3.84
CA ILE A 271 1.06 -17.67 3.62
C ILE A 271 0.82 -16.97 4.96
N GLN A 272 0.21 -17.64 5.95
CA GLN A 272 0.00 -17.04 7.27
C GLN A 272 1.32 -16.65 7.95
N LYS A 273 2.32 -17.54 7.93
CA LYS A 273 3.66 -17.28 8.48
C LYS A 273 4.35 -16.12 7.74
N LEU A 274 4.25 -16.04 6.42
CA LEU A 274 4.80 -14.93 5.63
C LEU A 274 4.12 -13.58 5.92
N VAL A 275 2.79 -13.54 6.04
CA VAL A 275 2.07 -12.33 6.46
C VAL A 275 2.49 -11.90 7.88
N LYS A 276 2.59 -12.84 8.82
CA LYS A 276 3.05 -12.58 10.20
C LYS A 276 4.53 -12.13 10.25
N ASN A 277 5.39 -12.56 9.32
CA ASN A 277 6.79 -12.14 9.27
C ASN A 277 6.98 -10.75 8.61
N TYR A 278 6.31 -10.51 7.47
CA TYR A 278 6.60 -9.35 6.61
C TYR A 278 5.59 -8.20 6.72
N SER A 279 4.39 -8.46 7.24
CA SER A 279 3.24 -7.56 7.14
C SER A 279 2.40 -7.42 8.42
N GLN A 280 2.91 -7.90 9.57
CA GLN A 280 2.23 -7.88 10.88
C GLN A 280 1.67 -6.50 11.27
N PHE A 281 2.34 -5.41 10.88
CA PHE A 281 1.99 -4.04 11.29
C PHE A 281 1.36 -3.19 10.17
N VAL A 282 1.00 -3.81 9.03
CA VAL A 282 0.30 -3.13 7.92
C VAL A 282 -1.04 -2.55 8.41
N SER A 283 -1.37 -1.34 7.94
CA SER A 283 -2.45 -0.50 8.48
C SER A 283 -3.88 -1.00 8.28
N PHE A 284 -4.08 -2.07 7.51
CA PHE A 284 -5.39 -2.59 7.09
C PHE A 284 -5.49 -4.08 7.42
N PRO A 285 -6.69 -4.60 7.77
CA PRO A 285 -6.94 -6.03 7.95
C PRO A 285 -6.44 -6.90 6.79
N ILE A 286 -5.61 -7.89 7.11
CA ILE A 286 -5.15 -8.94 6.20
C ILE A 286 -5.78 -10.26 6.64
N TYR A 287 -6.70 -10.77 5.84
CA TYR A 287 -7.33 -12.07 6.04
C TYR A 287 -6.61 -13.14 5.22
N THR A 288 -6.31 -14.29 5.84
CA THR A 288 -5.84 -15.48 5.11
C THR A 288 -6.90 -16.58 5.15
N TRP A 289 -7.03 -17.34 4.06
CA TRP A 289 -7.99 -18.45 3.95
C TRP A 289 -7.41 -19.72 4.58
N GLN A 290 -7.98 -20.20 5.68
CA GLN A 290 -7.41 -21.29 6.48
C GLN A 290 -8.39 -22.46 6.65
N GLU A 291 -7.85 -23.68 6.76
CA GLU A 291 -8.60 -24.88 7.13
C GLU A 291 -8.75 -24.92 8.66
N LYS A 292 -9.97 -24.68 9.15
CA LYS A 292 -10.32 -24.73 10.58
C LYS A 292 -11.00 -26.07 10.88
N GLY A 293 -10.69 -26.65 12.04
CA GLY A 293 -11.30 -27.89 12.52
C GLY A 293 -12.06 -27.64 13.81
N TYR A 294 -13.29 -28.16 13.91
CA TYR A 294 -14.04 -28.17 15.17
C TYR A 294 -14.39 -29.61 15.58
N THR A 295 -14.32 -29.86 16.88
CA THR A 295 -14.59 -31.17 17.46
C THR A 295 -16.06 -31.29 17.82
N LYS A 296 -16.68 -32.37 17.35
CA LYS A 296 -18.08 -32.71 17.58
C LYS A 296 -18.15 -34.12 18.17
N GLU A 297 -18.69 -34.23 19.37
CA GLU A 297 -19.00 -35.53 19.94
C GLU A 297 -20.29 -36.05 19.30
N VAL A 298 -20.19 -37.19 18.62
CA VAL A 298 -21.33 -37.89 18.03
C VAL A 298 -21.59 -39.13 18.87
N GLU A 299 -22.79 -39.25 19.44
CA GLU A 299 -23.22 -40.49 20.07
C GLU A 299 -23.32 -41.59 19.00
N VAL A 300 -22.69 -42.74 19.25
CA VAL A 300 -22.81 -43.91 18.37
C VAL A 300 -23.66 -44.95 19.09
N ASP A 301 -24.85 -45.24 18.55
CA ASP A 301 -25.65 -46.39 18.99
C ASP A 301 -24.89 -47.68 18.69
N GLU A 302 -24.89 -48.62 19.66
CA GLU A 302 -24.16 -49.87 19.55
C GLU A 302 -24.85 -50.84 18.57
N ASP A 303 -24.09 -51.37 17.61
CA ASP A 303 -24.55 -52.43 16.72
C ASP A 303 -25.04 -53.66 17.54
N PRO A 304 -26.22 -54.23 17.26
CA PRO A 304 -26.85 -55.25 18.10
C PRO A 304 -26.22 -56.66 17.97
N ALA A 305 -24.92 -56.75 17.63
CA ALA A 305 -24.23 -57.98 17.26
C ALA A 305 -23.58 -58.72 18.46
N GLU A 306 -23.14 -58.03 19.51
CA GLU A 306 -22.42 -58.62 20.65
C GLU A 306 -23.34 -58.98 21.83
N ALA A 307 -24.30 -59.87 21.60
CA ALA A 307 -25.34 -60.23 22.58
C ALA A 307 -25.34 -61.73 22.99
N LYS A 308 -24.17 -62.36 23.19
CA LYS A 308 -24.04 -63.74 23.72
C LYS A 308 -22.79 -64.03 24.56
N THR A 309 -22.77 -63.62 25.83
CA THR A 309 -22.40 -64.51 26.96
C THR A 309 -23.07 -63.99 28.24
N ASP A 310 -23.14 -64.81 29.29
CA ASP A 310 -24.28 -64.76 30.23
C ASP A 310 -23.87 -64.59 31.73
N ASN A 311 -24.79 -64.01 32.51
CA ASN A 311 -24.83 -63.86 33.99
C ASN A 311 -23.68 -63.11 34.72
N GLN A 312 -23.97 -61.92 35.25
CA GLN A 312 -24.44 -61.75 36.65
C GLN A 312 -24.94 -60.32 36.94
N ASP A 313 -25.69 -60.13 38.03
CA ASP A 313 -26.35 -58.87 38.38
C ASP A 313 -25.40 -57.76 38.87
N GLU A 314 -25.36 -56.62 38.16
CA GLU A 314 -25.17 -55.32 38.81
C GLU A 314 -25.83 -54.17 38.00
N LYS A 315 -26.40 -53.17 38.68
CA LYS A 315 -27.00 -51.99 38.03
C LYS A 315 -25.93 -50.94 37.74
N THR A 316 -25.20 -51.11 36.64
CA THR A 316 -24.27 -50.10 36.12
C THR A 316 -24.88 -49.36 34.94
N GLU A 317 -24.75 -48.04 34.90
CA GLU A 317 -25.31 -47.22 33.82
C GLU A 317 -24.67 -47.55 32.47
N LYS A 318 -25.50 -47.73 31.42
CA LYS A 318 -25.02 -47.77 30.03
C LYS A 318 -24.48 -46.40 29.62
N LYS A 319 -23.19 -46.14 29.86
CA LYS A 319 -22.47 -45.03 29.24
C LYS A 319 -22.48 -45.22 27.73
N LYS A 320 -23.21 -44.35 27.02
CA LYS A 320 -23.10 -44.22 25.56
C LYS A 320 -21.63 -43.96 25.18
N LYS A 321 -21.15 -44.62 24.12
CA LYS A 321 -19.83 -44.36 23.56
C LYS A 321 -19.94 -43.13 22.65
N THR A 322 -19.53 -41.96 23.14
CA THR A 322 -19.34 -40.79 22.25
C THR A 322 -18.10 -41.01 21.39
N LYS A 323 -18.24 -40.80 20.09
CA LYS A 323 -17.13 -40.79 19.14
C LYS A 323 -16.80 -39.35 18.79
N THR A 324 -15.57 -38.96 19.09
CA THR A 324 -15.00 -37.67 18.68
C THR A 324 -14.86 -37.63 17.15
N VAL A 325 -15.60 -36.76 16.49
CA VAL A 325 -15.48 -36.48 15.04
C VAL A 325 -14.94 -35.07 14.88
N VAL A 326 -13.88 -34.91 14.10
CA VAL A 326 -13.36 -33.58 13.72
C VAL A 326 -13.95 -33.22 12.36
N GLU A 327 -14.92 -32.30 12.36
CA GLU A 327 -15.41 -31.69 11.13
C GLU A 327 -14.47 -30.55 10.74
N ARG A 328 -14.09 -30.51 9.45
CA ARG A 328 -13.22 -29.45 8.90
C ARG A 328 -14.00 -28.54 7.98
N TYR A 329 -13.70 -27.25 8.04
CA TYR A 329 -14.28 -26.21 7.20
C TYR A 329 -13.21 -25.19 6.83
N TRP A 330 -13.49 -24.37 5.83
CA TRP A 330 -12.60 -23.28 5.42
C TRP A 330 -13.23 -21.94 5.76
N ASP A 331 -12.41 -21.01 6.26
CA ASP A 331 -12.85 -19.72 6.76
C ASP A 331 -11.71 -18.69 6.70
N TRP A 332 -12.06 -17.40 6.75
CA TRP A 332 -11.09 -16.31 6.79
C TRP A 332 -10.54 -16.13 8.21
N GLU A 333 -9.25 -15.84 8.33
CA GLU A 333 -8.58 -15.58 9.61
C GLU A 333 -7.80 -14.27 9.54
N LEU A 334 -8.13 -13.33 10.43
CA LEU A 334 -7.40 -12.07 10.56
C LEU A 334 -5.98 -12.37 11.04
N THR A 335 -4.99 -11.97 10.25
CA THR A 335 -3.62 -12.47 10.39
C THR A 335 -2.66 -11.43 11.00
N ASN A 336 -3.02 -10.14 10.97
CA ASN A 336 -2.21 -9.00 11.43
C ASN A 336 -2.88 -8.21 12.56
N GLU A 337 -3.34 -8.90 13.61
CA GLU A 337 -4.05 -8.28 14.75
C GLU A 337 -3.18 -7.35 15.61
N THR A 338 -1.86 -7.55 15.63
CA THR A 338 -0.94 -6.83 16.52
C THR A 338 -0.69 -5.40 16.04
N GLN A 339 -1.21 -4.39 16.74
CA GLN A 339 -0.88 -2.99 16.45
C GLN A 339 0.56 -2.64 16.89
N PRO A 340 1.32 -1.86 16.09
CA PRO A 340 2.70 -1.48 16.42
C PRO A 340 2.76 -0.51 17.60
N ILE A 341 3.22 -1.01 18.75
CA ILE A 341 3.24 -0.27 20.02
C ILE A 341 4.08 1.02 19.97
N TRP A 342 5.11 1.08 19.13
CA TRP A 342 5.96 2.27 18.91
C TRP A 342 5.27 3.42 18.16
N LEU A 343 4.03 3.24 17.67
CA LEU A 343 3.24 4.33 17.10
C LEU A 343 2.32 5.01 18.12
N ARG A 344 2.06 4.38 19.27
CA ARG A 344 1.30 4.97 20.38
C ARG A 344 2.15 5.97 21.15
N ASN A 345 1.51 6.95 21.79
CA ASN A 345 2.19 7.89 22.69
C ASN A 345 2.79 7.11 23.89
N PRO A 346 4.10 7.21 24.19
CA PRO A 346 4.71 6.47 25.29
C PRO A 346 4.04 6.67 26.67
N LYS A 347 3.33 7.79 26.87
CA LYS A 347 2.58 8.12 28.10
C LYS A 347 1.22 7.41 28.22
N GLU A 348 0.73 6.83 27.13
CA GLU A 348 -0.58 6.16 27.01
C GLU A 348 -0.45 4.64 26.85
N VAL A 349 0.76 4.10 26.99
CA VAL A 349 1.08 2.66 26.89
C VAL A 349 1.37 2.14 28.29
N THR A 350 0.63 1.11 28.71
CA THR A 350 0.79 0.50 30.05
C THR A 350 2.02 -0.42 30.09
N LYS A 351 2.45 -0.86 31.28
CA LYS A 351 3.51 -1.89 31.37
C LYS A 351 3.02 -3.21 30.78
N GLU A 352 1.74 -3.49 31.01
CA GLU A 352 1.01 -4.67 30.55
C GLU A 352 0.98 -4.72 29.01
N ASP A 353 0.76 -3.59 28.34
CA ASP A 353 0.82 -3.47 26.88
C ASP A 353 2.23 -3.81 26.33
N TYR A 354 3.29 -3.28 26.95
CA TYR A 354 4.68 -3.61 26.57
C TYR A 354 5.00 -5.09 26.80
N ASN A 355 4.54 -5.64 27.92
CA ASN A 355 4.70 -7.05 28.27
C ASN A 355 3.99 -7.95 27.24
N GLU A 356 2.73 -7.68 26.92
CA GLU A 356 1.96 -8.45 25.94
C GLU A 356 2.56 -8.34 24.54
N PHE A 357 2.93 -7.14 24.09
CA PHE A 357 3.57 -6.92 22.79
C PHE A 357 4.87 -7.73 22.67
N TYR A 358 5.71 -7.74 23.71
CA TYR A 358 6.93 -8.54 23.73
C TYR A 358 6.64 -10.04 23.61
N LYS A 359 5.75 -10.57 24.46
CA LYS A 359 5.39 -12.00 24.47
C LYS A 359 4.85 -12.45 23.10
N ASN A 360 3.98 -11.65 22.49
CA ASN A 360 3.39 -11.93 21.18
C ASN A 360 4.39 -11.77 20.00
N THR A 361 5.38 -10.87 20.09
CA THR A 361 6.33 -10.58 18.99
C THR A 361 7.54 -11.53 18.97
N PHE A 362 7.96 -12.01 20.15
CA PHE A 362 9.14 -12.86 20.35
C PHE A 362 8.80 -14.30 20.77
N ASN A 363 7.51 -14.64 20.93
CA ASN A 363 7.04 -15.94 21.45
C ASN A 363 7.69 -16.28 22.81
N GLU A 364 7.63 -15.30 23.71
CA GLU A 364 8.23 -15.36 25.05
C GLU A 364 7.17 -15.39 26.15
N TYR A 365 7.55 -15.84 27.35
CA TYR A 365 6.61 -15.97 28.48
C TYR A 365 6.93 -15.04 29.65
N LEU A 366 8.21 -14.72 29.85
CA LEU A 366 8.69 -13.85 30.93
C LEU A 366 8.47 -12.36 30.58
N GLU A 367 8.43 -11.51 31.59
CA GLU A 367 8.28 -10.07 31.40
C GLU A 367 9.64 -9.41 31.15
N PRO A 368 9.79 -8.57 30.11
CA PRO A 368 11.02 -7.84 29.86
C PRO A 368 11.11 -6.57 30.73
N LEU A 369 12.28 -5.93 30.70
CA LEU A 369 12.36 -4.48 30.88
C LEU A 369 12.19 -3.82 29.51
N ALA A 370 11.31 -2.83 29.40
CA ALA A 370 11.03 -2.12 28.15
C ALA A 370 11.51 -0.67 28.20
N SER A 371 12.01 -0.16 27.07
CA SER A 371 12.37 1.24 26.87
C SER A 371 11.84 1.73 25.53
N HIS A 372 10.95 2.72 25.54
CA HIS A 372 10.34 3.31 24.34
C HIS A 372 10.92 4.70 24.12
N PHE A 373 11.49 4.96 22.94
CA PHE A 373 11.97 6.29 22.56
C PHE A 373 11.54 6.69 21.14
N THR A 374 11.49 8.00 20.93
CA THR A 374 11.23 8.66 19.65
C THR A 374 12.32 9.70 19.45
N THR A 375 12.88 9.74 18.25
CA THR A 375 13.91 10.70 17.84
C THR A 375 13.31 11.67 16.84
N GLU A 376 13.43 12.96 17.12
CA GLU A 376 13.05 14.07 16.25
C GLU A 376 14.34 14.71 15.71
N GLY A 377 14.48 14.88 14.39
CA GLY A 377 15.73 15.30 13.75
C GLY A 377 15.73 15.05 12.24
N GLU A 378 16.92 15.00 11.62
CA GLU A 378 17.06 14.70 10.18
C GLU A 378 16.64 13.25 9.84
N VAL A 379 16.82 12.32 10.79
CA VAL A 379 16.26 10.96 10.73
C VAL A 379 15.27 10.80 11.87
N GLU A 380 13.98 10.91 11.56
CA GLU A 380 12.91 10.64 12.50
C GLU A 380 12.65 9.13 12.61
N PHE A 381 12.69 8.58 13.82
CA PHE A 381 12.32 7.19 14.07
C PHE A 381 11.76 6.98 15.48
N ARG A 382 11.01 5.88 15.65
CA ARG A 382 10.44 5.44 16.93
C ARG A 382 10.82 3.99 17.13
N SER A 383 11.17 3.60 18.35
CA SER A 383 11.46 2.19 18.65
C SER A 383 11.13 1.83 20.10
N VAL A 384 10.96 0.53 20.34
CA VAL A 384 10.91 -0.05 21.68
C VAL A 384 12.00 -1.10 21.76
N LEU A 385 12.92 -0.93 22.70
CA LEU A 385 13.94 -1.91 23.06
C LEU A 385 13.47 -2.71 24.26
N TYR A 386 13.72 -4.02 24.22
CA TYR A 386 13.40 -4.95 25.30
C TYR A 386 14.67 -5.62 25.80
N VAL A 387 14.80 -5.74 27.13
CA VAL A 387 15.83 -6.55 27.79
C VAL A 387 15.11 -7.74 28.43
N PRO A 388 15.44 -9.00 28.06
CA PRO A 388 14.80 -10.17 28.62
C PRO A 388 15.15 -10.37 30.10
N ALA A 389 14.23 -10.92 30.89
CA ALA A 389 14.46 -11.19 32.32
C ALA A 389 15.53 -12.28 32.58
N VAL A 390 15.82 -13.12 31.58
CA VAL A 390 16.82 -14.19 31.64
C VAL A 390 17.65 -14.10 30.36
N ALA A 391 18.97 -14.23 30.48
CA ALA A 391 19.84 -14.28 29.30
C ALA A 391 19.54 -15.55 28.48
N PRO A 392 19.49 -15.47 27.13
CA PRO A 392 19.34 -16.65 26.29
C PRO A 392 20.38 -17.73 26.65
N SER A 393 19.90 -18.94 26.90
CA SER A 393 20.72 -20.09 27.32
C SER A 393 20.97 -21.08 26.18
N GLY A 394 20.56 -20.73 24.95
CA GLY A 394 20.88 -21.48 23.74
C GLY A 394 22.38 -21.43 23.45
N LYS A 395 22.92 -22.54 22.95
CA LYS A 395 24.33 -22.57 22.51
C LYS A 395 24.56 -21.68 21.30
N ASP A 396 23.55 -21.56 20.44
CA ASP A 396 23.63 -20.77 19.22
C ASP A 396 23.70 -19.26 19.51
N ASP A 397 23.00 -18.78 20.56
CA ASP A 397 23.04 -17.37 21.01
C ASP A 397 24.42 -16.94 21.54
N ILE A 398 25.19 -17.90 22.06
CA ILE A 398 26.54 -17.68 22.61
C ILE A 398 27.60 -17.76 21.49
N ILE A 399 27.30 -18.43 20.38
CA ILE A 399 28.25 -18.75 19.29
C ILE A 399 28.06 -17.83 18.08
N ASN A 400 26.85 -17.29 17.84
CA ASN A 400 26.54 -16.50 16.66
C ASN A 400 26.56 -14.98 16.94
N PRO A 401 27.56 -14.21 16.46
CA PRO A 401 27.63 -12.76 16.71
C PRO A 401 26.58 -11.93 15.95
N LYS A 402 25.93 -12.49 14.90
CA LYS A 402 24.82 -11.85 14.18
C LYS A 402 23.53 -11.95 15.01
N THR A 403 23.27 -10.97 15.87
CA THR A 403 22.07 -10.94 16.73
C THR A 403 20.84 -10.44 15.96
N LYS A 404 20.03 -11.37 15.43
CA LYS A 404 18.75 -11.12 14.71
C LYS A 404 17.59 -10.60 15.59
N ASN A 405 17.93 -9.88 16.66
CA ASN A 405 17.03 -9.51 17.75
C ASN A 405 16.40 -8.12 17.56
N ILE A 406 16.96 -7.30 16.67
CA ILE A 406 16.41 -6.00 16.25
C ILE A 406 15.77 -6.20 14.87
N ARG A 407 14.54 -5.72 14.67
CA ARG A 407 13.81 -5.81 13.39
C ARG A 407 13.55 -4.41 12.82
N LEU A 408 14.23 -4.05 11.73
CA LEU A 408 14.02 -2.78 11.04
C LEU A 408 12.68 -2.77 10.31
N HIS A 409 11.86 -1.77 10.59
CA HIS A 409 10.59 -1.53 9.92
C HIS A 409 10.56 -0.13 9.31
N VAL A 410 10.24 -0.02 8.02
CA VAL A 410 10.02 1.26 7.33
C VAL A 410 8.55 1.36 6.97
N LYS A 411 7.88 2.44 7.39
CA LYS A 411 6.43 2.65 7.21
C LYS A 411 5.59 1.39 7.57
N ARG A 412 5.96 0.74 8.67
CA ARG A 412 5.36 -0.49 9.24
C ARG A 412 5.63 -1.81 8.50
N VAL A 413 6.35 -1.80 7.37
CA VAL A 413 6.76 -3.01 6.65
C VAL A 413 8.15 -3.44 7.08
N PHE A 414 8.36 -4.75 7.26
CA PHE A 414 9.65 -5.32 7.69
C PHE A 414 10.70 -5.32 6.57
N ILE A 415 11.90 -4.82 6.89
CA ILE A 415 13.00 -4.62 5.94
C ILE A 415 14.14 -5.61 6.16
N SER A 416 14.68 -5.67 7.39
CA SER A 416 15.81 -6.54 7.77
C SER A 416 15.83 -6.82 9.27
N ASP A 417 16.32 -8.00 9.65
CA ASP A 417 16.77 -8.36 11.00
C ASP A 417 18.30 -8.53 11.08
N ASP A 418 19.01 -8.45 9.95
CA ASP A 418 20.46 -8.61 9.89
C ASP A 418 21.14 -7.25 10.07
N PHE A 419 21.89 -7.12 11.17
CA PHE A 419 22.61 -5.93 11.59
C PHE A 419 24.06 -6.32 11.94
N ASP A 420 24.99 -6.09 11.02
CA ASP A 420 26.39 -6.55 11.13
C ASP A 420 27.29 -5.69 12.06
N GLY A 421 26.71 -5.12 13.13
CA GLY A 421 27.41 -4.29 14.11
C GLY A 421 27.84 -2.91 13.63
N GLU A 422 28.06 -2.72 12.32
CA GLU A 422 28.37 -1.44 11.67
C GLU A 422 27.13 -0.53 11.54
N LEU A 423 26.55 -0.15 12.68
CA LEU A 423 25.76 1.07 12.79
C LEU A 423 26.75 2.25 12.92
N VAL A 424 27.15 2.78 11.76
CA VAL A 424 28.09 3.91 11.58
C VAL A 424 27.43 5.25 11.92
#